data_AF-A0AB37UNI0-F1
#
_entry.id   AF-A0AB37UNI0-F1
#
_cell.length_a   1.000
_cell.length_b   1.000
_cell.length_c   1.000
_cell.angle_alpha   90.00
_cell.angle_beta   90.00
_cell.angle_gamma   90.00
#
_symmetry.space_group_name_H-M   'P 1'
#
loop_
_entity.id
_entity.type
_entity.pdbx_description
1 polymer ?
#
loop_
_entity_poly.entity_id
_entity_poly.type
_entity_poly.pdbx_seq_one_letter_code
_entity_poly.pdbx_strand_id
1 'polypeptide(L)' 'MRLKRWESPRREGRNDKGRGGAARARQLKKQAQMMRQKLKEGDRAENNQNNRKKEGKDNKNPSPLFLNM' A
#
# COMPACT_ATOMS: atom_id res chain seq x y z
N MET A 1 16.94 22.98 30.04
CA MET A 1 16.76 21.81 30.92
C MET A 1 17.12 20.54 30.14
N ARG A 2 17.85 19.60 30.75
CA ARG A 2 18.17 18.30 30.12
C ARG A 2 17.12 17.26 30.54
N LEU A 3 16.46 16.61 29.59
CA LEU A 3 15.46 15.56 29.86
C LEU A 3 16.08 14.36 30.60
N LYS A 4 15.33 13.71 31.49
CA LYS A 4 15.79 12.50 32.17
C LYS A 4 16.07 11.39 31.17
N ARG A 5 16.98 10.46 31.51
CA ARG A 5 17.37 9.33 30.64
C ARG A 5 16.19 8.46 30.16
N TRP A 6 15.10 8.42 30.92
CA TRP A 6 13.87 7.70 30.55
C TRP A 6 12.81 8.59 29.88
N GLU A 7 12.95 9.92 29.97
CA GLU A 7 12.09 10.93 29.31
C GLU A 7 12.61 11.32 27.92
N SER A 8 13.93 11.20 27.68
CA SER A 8 14.49 11.48 26.35
C SER A 8 13.79 10.58 25.33
N PRO A 9 13.22 11.15 24.24
CA PRO A 9 12.73 10.37 23.12
C PRO A 9 13.77 9.32 22.79
N ARG A 10 13.43 8.05 23.03
CA ARG A 10 14.36 6.94 22.82
C ARG A 10 14.76 7.04 21.36
N ARG A 11 16.07 7.21 21.10
CA ARG A 11 16.66 7.47 19.78
C ARG A 11 15.88 6.81 18.65
N GLU A 12 15.67 7.56 17.58
CA GLU A 12 15.12 7.05 16.33
C GLU A 12 15.87 5.76 15.91
N GLY A 13 15.12 4.76 15.48
CA GLY A 13 15.66 3.47 15.01
C GLY A 13 15.81 2.35 16.06
N ARG A 14 15.44 2.55 17.33
CA ARG A 14 15.41 1.46 18.34
C ARG A 14 14.50 0.29 17.95
N ASN A 15 13.43 0.56 17.20
CA ASN A 15 12.43 -0.42 16.83
C ASN A 15 12.71 -1.12 15.49
N ASP A 16 13.76 -0.74 14.77
CA ASP A 16 14.03 -1.23 13.41
C ASP A 16 14.47 -2.70 13.39
N LYS A 17 15.14 -3.16 14.46
CA LYS A 17 15.70 -4.52 14.58
C LYS A 17 14.82 -5.50 15.35
N GLY A 18 13.53 -5.20 15.52
CA GLY A 18 12.59 -6.03 16.28
C GLY A 18 11.32 -6.40 15.50
N ARG A 19 10.41 -7.15 16.15
CA ARG A 19 9.12 -7.56 15.57
C ARG A 19 8.29 -6.37 15.06
N GLY A 20 8.32 -5.25 15.77
CA GLY A 20 7.66 -4.00 15.37
C GLY A 20 8.25 -3.37 14.11
N GLY A 21 9.58 -3.30 13.99
CA GLY A 21 10.26 -2.80 12.80
C GLY A 21 10.03 -3.70 11.58
N ALA A 22 10.12 -5.02 11.75
CA ALA A 22 9.84 -5.98 10.69
C ALA A 22 8.38 -5.89 10.20
N ALA A 23 7.42 -5.72 11.12
CA ALA A 23 6.02 -5.52 10.76
C ALA A 23 5.82 -4.21 9.97
N ARG A 24 6.45 -3.11 10.42
CA ARG A 24 6.40 -1.81 9.73
C ARG A 24 7.03 -1.89 8.33
N ALA A 25 8.17 -2.56 8.18
CA ALA A 25 8.81 -2.76 6.88
C ALA A 25 7.92 -3.56 5.92
N ARG A 26 7.20 -4.58 6.41
CA ARG A 26 6.23 -5.34 5.61
C ARG A 26 5.05 -4.48 5.16
N GLN A 27 4.53 -3.61 6.03
CA GLN A 27 3.46 -2.68 5.68
C GLN A 27 3.90 -1.71 4.58
N LEU A 28 5.09 -1.11 4.71
CA LEU A 28 5.65 -0.20 3.70
C LEU A 28 5.86 -0.91 2.36
N LYS A 29 6.41 -2.14 2.38
CA LYS A 29 6.56 -2.95 1.17
C LYS A 29 5.21 -3.22 0.49
N LYS A 30 4.17 -3.53 1.25
CA LYS A 30 2.81 -3.76 0.73
C LYS A 30 2.24 -2.49 0.10
N GLN A 31 2.39 -1.34 0.74
CA GLN A 31 1.95 -0.05 0.20
C GLN A 31 2.67 0.28 -1.11
N ALA A 32 4.00 0.11 -1.17
CA ALA A 32 4.77 0.33 -2.39
C ALA A 32 4.36 -0.61 -3.53
N GLN A 33 4.13 -1.90 -3.22
CA GLN A 33 3.65 -2.87 -4.21
C GLN A 33 2.26 -2.49 -4.75
N MET A 34 1.33 -2.09 -3.87
CA MET A 34 0.00 -1.63 -4.27
C MET A 34 0.09 -0.40 -5.19
N MET A 35 0.96 0.56 -4.86
CA MET A 35 1.17 1.74 -5.69
C MET A 35 1.74 1.38 -7.07
N ARG A 36 2.72 0.47 -7.13
CA ARG A 36 3.28 -0.03 -8.39
C ARG A 36 2.22 -0.72 -9.25
N GLN A 37 1.32 -1.50 -8.63
CA GLN A 37 0.21 -2.13 -9.34
C GLN A 37 -0.75 -1.10 -9.91
N LYS A 38 -1.17 -0.11 -9.11
CA LYS A 38 -2.07 0.98 -9.56
C LYS A 38 -1.48 1.78 -10.72
N LEU A 39 -0.21 2.14 -10.66
CA LEU A 39 0.47 2.85 -11.75
C LEU A 39 0.50 2.00 -13.02
N LYS A 40 0.89 0.71 -12.89
CA LYS A 40 0.90 -0.22 -14.02
C LYS A 40 -0.50 -0.52 -14.57
N GLU A 41 -1.52 -0.49 -13.73
CA GLU A 41 -2.92 -0.66 -14.13
C GLU A 41 -3.43 0.53 -14.92
N GLY A 42 -3.00 1.76 -14.60
CA GLY A 42 -3.24 2.93 -15.44
C GLY A 42 -2.70 2.73 -16.86
N ASP A 43 -1.44 2.32 -16.98
CA ASP A 43 -0.79 2.07 -18.27
C ASP A 43 -1.40 0.88 -19.03
N ARG A 44 -1.86 -0.14 -18.28
CA ARG A 44 -2.53 -1.31 -18.86
C ARG A 44 -3.95 -0.99 -19.27
N ALA A 45 -4.67 -0.12 -18.57
CA ALA A 45 -6.02 0.30 -18.95
C ALA A 45 -5.99 1.07 -20.26
N GLU A 46 -4.99 1.93 -20.49
CA GLU A 46 -4.78 2.62 -21.77
C GLU A 46 -4.47 1.63 -22.91
N ASN A 47 -3.55 0.68 -22.69
CA ASN A 47 -3.22 -0.34 -23.69
C ASN A 47 -4.36 -1.34 -23.94
N ASN A 48 -5.18 -1.67 -22.93
CA ASN A 48 -6.35 -2.53 -23.09
C ASN A 48 -7.58 -1.77 -23.63
N GLN A 49 -7.68 -0.45 -23.52
CA GLN A 49 -8.74 0.30 -24.20
C GLN A 49 -8.56 0.30 -25.72
N ASN A 50 -7.31 0.27 -26.21
CA ASN A 50 -7.02 0.07 -27.62
C ASN A 50 -7.39 -1.33 -28.13
N ASN A 51 -7.37 -2.36 -27.27
CA ASN A 51 -7.78 -3.73 -27.63
C ASN A 51 -9.25 -4.07 -27.31
N ARG A 52 -9.86 -3.50 -26.27
CA ARG A 52 -11.26 -3.78 -25.85
C ARG A 52 -12.33 -3.02 -26.63
N LYS A 53 -11.98 -2.00 -27.42
CA LYS A 53 -12.95 -1.44 -28.39
C LYS A 53 -13.40 -2.45 -29.46
N LYS A 54 -12.74 -3.62 -29.55
CA LYS A 54 -13.15 -4.68 -30.49
C LYS A 54 -14.12 -5.73 -29.93
N GLU A 55 -14.22 -5.96 -28.63
CA GLU A 55 -14.99 -7.12 -28.14
C GLU A 55 -15.77 -6.84 -26.84
N GLY A 56 -17.07 -6.58 -27.04
CA GLY A 56 -18.19 -7.27 -26.41
C GLY A 56 -18.20 -7.53 -24.90
N LYS A 57 -19.14 -6.84 -24.23
CA LYS A 57 -20.19 -7.39 -23.34
C LYS A 57 -19.81 -8.19 -22.08
N ASP A 58 -20.57 -7.85 -21.03
CA ASP A 58 -21.01 -8.67 -19.90
C ASP A 58 -20.09 -8.83 -18.67
N ASN A 59 -20.54 -8.19 -17.57
CA ASN A 59 -20.76 -8.73 -16.22
C ASN A 59 -20.45 -7.67 -15.15
N LYS A 60 -21.48 -6.88 -14.81
CA LYS A 60 -21.45 -5.91 -13.71
C LYS A 60 -21.78 -6.64 -12.40
N ASN A 61 -20.77 -7.00 -11.62
CA ASN A 61 -20.90 -7.24 -10.18
C ASN A 61 -19.57 -6.92 -9.49
N PRO A 62 -19.30 -5.64 -9.13
CA PRO A 62 -18.21 -5.33 -8.23
C PRO A 62 -18.63 -5.75 -6.81
N SER A 63 -18.00 -6.80 -6.28
CA SER A 63 -18.17 -7.23 -4.89
C SER A 63 -17.93 -6.07 -3.92
N PRO A 64 -18.65 -5.98 -2.78
CA PRO A 64 -18.60 -4.81 -1.92
C PRO A 64 -17.24 -4.72 -1.21
N LEU A 65 -16.50 -3.67 -1.52
CA LEU A 65 -15.29 -3.29 -0.78
C LEU A 65 -15.73 -2.74 0.59
N PHE A 66 -15.40 -3.50 1.64
CA PHE A 66 -15.22 -3.06 3.03
C PHE A 66 -16.12 -1.90 3.52
N LEU A 67 -17.25 -2.28 4.11
CA LEU A 67 -18.05 -1.42 4.98
C LEU A 67 -17.26 -1.16 6.27
N ASN A 68 -16.59 -0.01 6.35
CA ASN A 68 -16.07 0.52 7.62
C ASN A 68 -17.24 1.11 8.43
N MET A 69 -17.39 0.65 9.67
CA MET A 69 -18.02 1.36 10.78
C MET A 69 -17.00 1.46 11.92
#